data_AF-A0A661TFW6-F1
#
_entry.id   AF-A0A661TFW6-F1
#
_cell.length_a   1.000
_cell.length_b   1.000
_cell.length_c   1.000
_cell.angle_alpha   90.00
_cell.angle_beta   90.00
_cell.angle_gamma   90.00
#
_symmetry.space_group_name_H-M   'P 1'
#
loop_
_entity.id
_entity.type
_entity.pdbx_description
1 polymer ?
#
loop_
_entity_poly.entity_id
_entity_poly.type
_entity_poly.pdbx_seq_one_letter_code
_entity_poly.pdbx_strand_id
1 'polypeptide(L)'
;MAFWSVREELSQADRLRRSYYELLRDELDQFMAQYALIDSYANFCSRNSKYPFVEKRELKPRARIPDVEYECQNAFIVLFVEDIIPDVCKKYIRFFDVNKTVKTNLLRSKTLPLEGTFDRTQKYLESVHFFNFIRVLLPVDYALLIQRDPASKSRSRYALSHFHVRIDWPIADAAEDLSRNLRYISKDLYEKGDKYAENIQKKFFEYYGLPVMAGGRRTAAIVAAQYLKRIPCITTVYAGSSES
;
A
#
# COMPACT_ATOMS: atom_id res chain seq x y z
N MET A 1 13.40 4.19 18.14
CA MET A 1 12.36 5.22 18.39
C MET A 1 11.32 5.08 17.29
N ALA A 2 10.04 5.19 17.61
CA ALA A 2 9.01 5.26 16.57
C ALA A 2 9.26 6.51 15.71
N PHE A 3 9.10 6.41 14.39
CA PHE A 3 9.26 7.55 13.48
C PHE A 3 8.10 8.55 13.55
N TRP A 4 7.04 8.20 14.28
CA TRP A 4 5.88 9.02 14.53
C TRP A 4 5.73 9.27 16.04
N SER A 5 5.14 10.41 16.42
CA SER A 5 4.92 10.77 17.82
C SER A 5 4.06 9.72 18.53
N VAL A 6 4.44 9.35 19.75
CA VAL A 6 3.70 8.33 20.52
C VAL A 6 2.37 8.94 20.97
N ARG A 7 1.35 8.11 21.24
CA ARG A 7 -0.01 8.58 21.56
C ARG A 7 -0.04 9.57 22.72
N GLU A 8 0.85 9.41 23.69
CA GLU A 8 0.96 10.24 24.89
C GLU A 8 1.44 11.67 24.55
N GLU A 9 2.20 11.84 23.48
CA GLU A 9 2.73 13.14 23.03
C GLU A 9 1.72 13.93 22.17
N LEU A 10 0.62 13.29 21.77
CA LEU A 10 -0.39 13.89 20.92
C LEU A 10 -1.40 14.73 21.68
N SER A 11 -1.91 15.77 21.02
CA SER A 11 -3.09 16.51 21.47
C SER A 11 -4.32 15.58 21.58
N GLN A 12 -5.32 15.96 22.37
CA GLN A 12 -6.55 15.16 22.48
C GLN A 12 -7.23 14.94 21.11
N ALA A 13 -7.19 15.96 20.23
CA ALA A 13 -7.75 15.86 18.89
C ALA A 13 -6.99 14.84 18.03
N ASP A 14 -5.65 14.85 18.08
CA ASP A 14 -4.82 13.90 17.34
C ASP A 14 -4.93 12.48 17.90
N ARG A 15 -5.08 12.32 19.23
CA ARG A 15 -5.36 11.01 19.85
C ARG A 15 -6.67 10.42 19.36
N LEU A 16 -7.74 11.22 19.29
CA LEU A 16 -9.03 10.78 18.77
C LEU A 16 -8.93 10.42 17.28
N ARG A 17 -8.22 11.23 16.48
CA ARG A 17 -7.96 10.92 15.06
C ARG A 17 -7.26 9.58 14.91
N ARG A 18 -6.22 9.33 15.71
CA ARG A 18 -5.45 8.08 15.65
C ARG A 18 -6.30 6.87 16.05
N SER A 19 -7.06 6.96 17.13
CA SER A 19 -7.96 5.87 17.52
C SER A 19 -9.02 5.60 16.44
N TYR A 20 -9.50 6.65 15.77
CA TYR A 20 -10.42 6.49 14.66
C TYR A 20 -9.77 5.86 13.42
N TYR A 21 -8.53 6.24 13.11
CA TYR A 21 -7.73 5.60 12.06
C TYR A 21 -7.52 4.11 12.33
N GLU A 22 -7.12 3.75 13.55
CA GLU A 22 -6.88 2.36 13.95
C GLU A 22 -8.13 1.51 13.80
N LEU A 23 -9.29 2.01 14.24
CA LEU A 23 -10.57 1.32 14.06
C LEU A 23 -10.89 1.04 12.59
N LEU A 24 -10.74 2.05 11.73
CA LEU A 24 -10.98 1.91 10.29
C LEU A 24 -9.94 1.03 9.60
N ARG A 25 -8.70 1.04 10.10
CA ARG A 25 -7.63 0.16 9.62
C ARG A 25 -7.97 -1.29 9.91
N ASP A 26 -8.45 -1.60 11.11
CA ASP A 26 -8.82 -2.97 11.47
C ASP A 26 -9.98 -3.50 10.59
N GLU A 27 -10.93 -2.64 10.21
CA GLU A 27 -11.98 -2.97 9.24
C GLU A 27 -11.42 -3.20 7.82
N LEU A 28 -10.51 -2.34 7.38
CA LEU A 28 -9.77 -2.52 6.12
C LEU A 28 -8.91 -3.80 6.12
N ASP A 29 -8.27 -4.16 7.23
CA ASP A 29 -7.46 -5.36 7.36
C ASP A 29 -8.30 -6.61 7.06
N GLN A 30 -9.49 -6.69 7.66
CA GLN A 30 -10.42 -7.80 7.42
C GLN A 30 -10.87 -7.85 5.96
N PHE A 31 -11.24 -6.71 5.38
CA PHE A 31 -11.64 -6.64 3.98
C PHE A 31 -10.50 -7.02 3.03
N MET A 32 -9.29 -6.52 3.26
CA MET A 32 -8.13 -6.81 2.41
C MET A 32 -7.72 -8.28 2.52
N ALA A 33 -7.79 -8.89 3.72
CA ALA A 33 -7.55 -10.32 3.88
C ALA A 33 -8.59 -11.17 3.15
N GLN A 34 -9.88 -10.81 3.25
CA GLN A 34 -10.96 -11.44 2.50
C GLN A 34 -10.72 -11.33 0.99
N TYR A 35 -10.44 -10.13 0.49
CA TYR A 35 -10.24 -9.87 -0.93
C TYR A 35 -8.99 -10.54 -1.51
N ALA A 36 -7.85 -10.46 -0.80
CA ALA A 36 -6.58 -10.99 -1.28
C ALA A 36 -6.50 -12.51 -1.22
N LEU A 37 -7.04 -13.12 -0.16
CA LEU A 37 -6.83 -14.54 0.14
C LEU A 37 -8.07 -15.37 -0.18
N ILE A 38 -9.20 -15.05 0.46
CA ILE A 38 -10.41 -15.89 0.40
C ILE A 38 -11.09 -15.77 -0.97
N ASP A 39 -11.26 -14.54 -1.46
CA ASP A 39 -11.86 -14.30 -2.78
C ASP A 39 -10.96 -14.82 -3.90
N SER A 40 -9.63 -14.64 -3.79
CA SER A 40 -8.68 -15.26 -4.74
C SER A 40 -8.85 -16.78 -4.75
N TYR A 41 -8.89 -17.43 -3.59
CA TYR A 41 -9.14 -18.87 -3.49
C TYR A 41 -10.46 -19.28 -4.17
N ALA A 42 -11.54 -18.54 -3.92
CA ALA A 42 -12.83 -18.76 -4.57
C ALA A 42 -12.77 -18.57 -6.09
N ASN A 43 -11.96 -17.62 -6.60
CA ASN A 43 -11.73 -17.45 -8.03
C ASN A 43 -11.09 -18.70 -8.65
N PHE A 44 -10.06 -19.28 -8.01
CA PHE A 44 -9.46 -20.54 -8.48
C PHE A 44 -10.47 -21.68 -8.48
N CYS A 45 -11.24 -21.85 -7.41
CA CYS A 45 -12.27 -22.88 -7.31
C CYS A 45 -13.36 -22.74 -8.39
N SER A 46 -13.86 -21.51 -8.63
CA SER A 46 -14.89 -21.26 -9.63
C SER A 46 -14.42 -21.53 -11.06
N ARG A 47 -13.13 -21.36 -11.34
CA ARG A 47 -12.51 -21.71 -12.63
C ARG A 47 -12.02 -23.17 -12.69
N ASN A 48 -12.44 -24.04 -11.76
CA ASN A 48 -11.99 -25.44 -11.65
C ASN A 48 -10.46 -25.60 -11.69
N SER A 49 -9.73 -24.61 -11.19
CA SER A 49 -8.27 -24.58 -11.18
C SER A 49 -7.77 -24.83 -9.76
N LYS A 50 -6.65 -25.54 -9.63
CA LYS A 50 -6.04 -25.77 -8.31
C LYS A 50 -5.40 -24.49 -7.82
N TYR A 51 -5.68 -24.11 -6.57
CA TYR A 51 -4.99 -23.00 -5.92
C TYR A 51 -3.49 -23.34 -5.76
N PRO A 52 -2.57 -22.43 -6.11
CA PRO A 52 -1.13 -22.66 -6.06
C PRO A 52 -0.61 -22.54 -4.62
N PHE A 53 -0.91 -23.55 -3.80
CA PHE A 53 -0.32 -23.63 -2.46
C PHE A 53 1.19 -23.82 -2.56
N VAL A 54 1.92 -23.09 -1.70
CA VAL A 54 3.39 -23.17 -1.61
C VAL A 54 3.80 -24.60 -1.31
N GLU A 55 4.68 -25.16 -2.15
CA GLU A 55 5.19 -26.50 -1.93
C GLU A 55 6.22 -26.54 -0.78
N LYS A 56 6.33 -27.67 -0.06
CA LYS A 56 7.31 -27.82 1.04
C LYS A 56 8.76 -27.55 0.62
N ARG A 57 9.09 -27.74 -0.67
CA ARG A 57 10.42 -27.46 -1.22
C ARG A 57 10.73 -25.96 -1.29
N GLU A 58 9.69 -25.12 -1.47
CA GLU A 58 9.79 -23.67 -1.57
C GLU A 58 9.94 -23.00 -0.20
N LEU A 59 9.54 -23.69 0.86
CA LEU A 59 9.77 -23.25 2.25
C LEU A 59 11.21 -23.43 2.72
N LYS A 60 12.07 -24.08 1.91
CA LYS A 60 13.47 -24.27 2.28
C LYS A 60 14.24 -22.95 2.13
N PRO A 61 15.18 -22.64 3.05
CA PRO A 61 16.06 -21.49 2.88
C PRO A 61 16.76 -21.52 1.51
N ARG A 62 16.74 -20.38 0.80
CA ARG A 62 17.31 -20.20 -0.55
C ARG A 62 16.56 -20.91 -1.70
N ALA A 63 15.35 -21.43 -1.47
CA ALA A 63 14.52 -21.89 -2.57
C ALA A 63 14.21 -20.72 -3.51
N ARG A 64 14.34 -20.94 -4.81
CA ARG A 64 13.89 -19.98 -5.83
C ARG A 64 12.41 -20.22 -6.07
N ILE A 65 11.59 -19.24 -5.72
CA ILE A 65 10.15 -19.26 -5.99
C ILE A 65 9.97 -18.68 -7.39
N PRO A 66 9.21 -19.32 -8.29
CA PRO A 66 8.95 -18.78 -9.61
C PRO A 66 8.04 -17.54 -9.53
N ASP A 67 8.42 -16.49 -10.25
CA ASP A 67 7.66 -15.24 -10.34
C ASP A 67 6.48 -15.41 -11.30
N VAL A 68 5.34 -15.84 -10.77
CA VAL A 68 4.12 -16.04 -11.55
C VAL A 68 2.99 -15.19 -10.96
N GLU A 69 2.51 -14.22 -11.73
CA GLU A 69 1.26 -13.54 -11.42
C GLU A 69 0.09 -14.39 -11.95
N TYR A 70 -0.75 -14.90 -11.05
CA TYR A 70 -1.90 -15.71 -11.44
C TYR A 70 -3.10 -14.81 -11.72
N GLU A 71 -3.77 -15.02 -12.86
CA GLU A 71 -4.94 -14.23 -13.25
C GLU A 71 -6.10 -14.33 -12.24
N CYS A 72 -6.22 -15.45 -11.52
CA CYS A 72 -7.24 -15.65 -10.49
C CYS A 72 -6.89 -15.00 -9.14
N GLN A 73 -5.64 -14.56 -8.97
CA GLN A 73 -5.18 -13.89 -7.76
C GLN A 73 -5.53 -12.40 -7.83
N ASN A 74 -6.23 -11.91 -6.81
CA ASN A 74 -6.53 -10.49 -6.72
C ASN A 74 -5.27 -9.72 -6.32
N ALA A 75 -4.74 -8.94 -7.27
CA ALA A 75 -3.58 -8.08 -7.07
C ALA A 75 -4.00 -6.62 -6.83
N PHE A 76 -3.34 -5.93 -5.91
CA PHE A 76 -3.64 -4.53 -5.57
C PHE A 76 -2.52 -3.89 -4.75
N ILE A 77 -2.55 -2.56 -4.67
CA ILE A 77 -1.79 -1.77 -3.68
C ILE A 77 -2.72 -0.70 -3.11
N VAL A 78 -2.77 -0.56 -1.79
CA VAL A 78 -3.51 0.51 -1.11
C VAL A 78 -2.61 1.19 -0.09
N LEU A 79 -2.52 2.51 -0.19
CA LEU A 79 -1.89 3.38 0.81
C LEU A 79 -2.99 3.97 1.68
N PHE A 80 -2.93 3.74 2.99
CA PHE A 80 -3.84 4.32 3.96
C PHE A 80 -3.06 5.18 4.97
N VAL A 81 -3.30 6.49 4.95
CA VAL A 81 -2.53 7.47 5.73
C VAL A 81 -3.43 8.12 6.79
N GLU A 82 -2.94 8.18 8.04
CA GLU A 82 -3.65 8.80 9.19
C GLU A 82 -3.93 10.29 8.97
N ASP A 83 -3.06 10.98 8.23
CA ASP A 83 -3.27 12.36 7.82
C ASP A 83 -3.11 12.52 6.29
N ILE A 84 -2.74 13.71 5.84
CA ILE A 84 -2.55 14.02 4.42
C ILE A 84 -1.08 13.82 4.03
N ILE A 85 -0.85 13.28 2.83
CA ILE A 85 0.51 13.23 2.25
C ILE A 85 0.96 14.66 1.91
N PRO A 86 2.04 15.20 2.52
CA PRO A 86 2.53 16.53 2.22
C PRO A 86 3.00 16.68 0.77
N ASP A 87 2.98 17.91 0.24
CA ASP A 87 3.40 18.18 -1.14
C ASP A 87 4.86 17.80 -1.43
N VAL A 88 5.74 17.85 -0.41
CA VAL A 88 7.14 17.42 -0.52
C VAL A 88 7.25 15.94 -0.91
N CYS A 89 6.30 15.12 -0.46
CA CYS A 89 6.25 13.69 -0.77
C CYS A 89 5.80 13.39 -2.20
N LYS A 90 5.16 14.35 -2.90
CA LYS A 90 4.67 14.17 -4.27
C LYS A 90 5.78 13.92 -5.29
N LYS A 91 7.04 14.22 -4.95
CA LYS A 91 8.21 13.89 -5.78
C LYS A 91 8.29 12.39 -6.06
N TYR A 92 8.01 11.57 -5.05
CA TYR A 92 8.18 10.12 -5.12
C TYR A 92 6.87 9.34 -4.94
N ILE A 93 5.82 9.95 -4.38
CA ILE A 93 4.45 9.42 -4.39
C ILE A 93 3.62 10.30 -5.32
N ARG A 94 3.58 9.97 -6.61
CA ARG A 94 2.97 10.81 -7.64
C ARG A 94 1.47 10.52 -7.75
N PHE A 95 0.65 11.52 -7.43
CA PHE A 95 -0.79 11.52 -7.66
C PHE A 95 -1.22 12.88 -8.19
N PHE A 96 -2.17 12.86 -9.13
CA PHE A 96 -2.60 14.04 -9.89
C PHE A 96 -4.10 14.29 -9.73
N ASP A 97 -4.52 15.53 -9.99
CA ASP A 97 -5.93 15.92 -9.90
C ASP A 97 -6.85 15.14 -10.84
N VAL A 98 -6.32 14.70 -11.99
CA VAL A 98 -7.03 13.84 -12.95
C VAL A 98 -7.39 12.46 -12.37
N ASN A 99 -6.67 12.03 -11.33
CA ASN A 99 -6.86 10.73 -10.66
C ASN A 99 -7.63 10.86 -9.35
N LYS A 100 -8.15 12.05 -9.03
CA LYS A 100 -9.03 12.23 -7.87
C LYS A 100 -10.33 11.46 -8.07
N THR A 101 -10.89 10.93 -6.99
CA THR A 101 -12.20 10.24 -6.95
C THR A 101 -13.39 11.20 -7.05
N VAL A 102 -13.38 12.04 -8.07
CA VAL A 102 -14.51 12.91 -8.45
C VAL A 102 -15.29 12.23 -9.57
N LYS A 103 -16.62 12.42 -9.59
CA LYS A 103 -17.52 11.83 -10.59
C LYS A 103 -17.01 12.00 -12.03
N THR A 104 -16.49 13.17 -12.37
CA THR A 104 -15.95 13.47 -13.71
C THR A 104 -14.78 12.57 -14.09
N ASN A 105 -13.85 12.36 -13.16
CA ASN A 105 -12.63 11.57 -13.39
C ASN A 105 -12.95 10.08 -13.46
N LEU A 106 -13.81 9.60 -12.56
CA LEU A 106 -14.24 8.20 -12.52
C LEU A 106 -14.99 7.80 -13.80
N LEU A 107 -15.90 8.66 -14.29
CA LEU A 107 -16.59 8.42 -15.56
C LEU A 107 -15.63 8.48 -16.76
N ARG A 108 -14.60 9.32 -16.70
CA ARG A 108 -13.59 9.42 -17.77
C ARG A 108 -12.68 8.18 -17.84
N SER A 109 -12.47 7.51 -16.71
CA SER A 109 -11.56 6.37 -16.61
C SER A 109 -11.97 5.19 -17.49
N LYS A 110 -13.25 5.04 -17.87
CA LYS A 110 -13.86 3.94 -18.67
C LYS A 110 -13.61 2.51 -18.17
N THR A 111 -12.68 2.30 -17.24
CA THR A 111 -12.26 1.03 -16.66
C THR A 111 -13.18 0.52 -15.58
N LEU A 112 -14.13 1.34 -15.11
CA LEU A 112 -15.00 1.01 -14.00
C LEU A 112 -16.42 0.78 -14.50
N PRO A 113 -17.06 -0.35 -14.18
CA PRO A 113 -18.48 -0.59 -14.41
C PRO A 113 -19.32 0.27 -13.47
N LEU A 114 -19.22 1.59 -13.61
CA LEU A 114 -20.05 2.55 -12.90
C LEU A 114 -21.34 2.73 -13.70
N GLU A 115 -22.21 1.72 -13.64
CA GLU A 115 -23.59 1.87 -14.10
C GLU A 115 -24.32 2.92 -13.24
N GLY A 116 -25.30 3.59 -13.85
CA GLY A 116 -25.85 4.88 -13.40
C GLY A 116 -26.16 4.96 -11.89
N THR A 117 -25.92 6.17 -11.34
CA THR A 117 -26.04 6.61 -9.93
C THR A 117 -24.82 6.43 -9.02
N PHE A 118 -23.61 6.73 -9.52
CA PHE A 118 -22.47 6.94 -8.63
C PHE A 118 -22.74 8.10 -7.66
N ASP A 119 -22.94 7.77 -6.38
CA ASP A 119 -23.01 8.75 -5.29
C ASP A 119 -21.59 9.12 -4.84
N ARG A 120 -21.33 10.43 -4.78
CA ARG A 120 -20.05 11.01 -4.37
C ARG A 120 -19.68 10.65 -2.93
N THR A 121 -20.64 10.25 -2.11
CA THR A 121 -20.41 9.87 -0.71
C THR A 121 -19.80 8.47 -0.55
N GLN A 122 -19.87 7.62 -1.58
CA GLN A 122 -19.36 6.23 -1.52
C GLN A 122 -17.84 6.15 -1.34
N LYS A 123 -17.10 7.22 -1.62
CA LYS A 123 -15.64 7.27 -1.43
C LYS A 123 -15.20 7.38 0.03
N TYR A 124 -16.10 7.73 0.95
CA TYR A 124 -15.78 7.88 2.37
C TYR A 124 -15.84 6.53 3.07
N LEU A 125 -14.88 6.25 3.96
CA LEU A 125 -14.81 4.96 4.68
C LEU A 125 -16.05 4.69 5.54
N GLU A 126 -16.68 5.75 6.06
CA GLU A 126 -17.94 5.66 6.82
C GLU A 126 -19.15 5.22 5.98
N SER A 127 -19.03 5.19 4.66
CA SER A 127 -20.14 4.82 3.77
C SER A 127 -20.37 3.33 3.78
N VAL A 128 -21.64 2.92 3.89
CA VAL A 128 -22.09 1.52 3.78
C VAL A 128 -21.64 0.88 2.45
N HIS A 129 -21.50 1.69 1.39
CA HIS A 129 -21.10 1.22 0.08
C HIS A 129 -19.60 1.37 -0.21
N PHE A 130 -18.79 1.79 0.78
CA PHE A 130 -17.36 2.01 0.59
C PHE A 130 -16.62 0.77 0.10
N PHE A 131 -16.88 -0.39 0.71
CA PHE A 131 -16.21 -1.63 0.32
C PHE A 131 -16.64 -2.13 -1.06
N ASN A 132 -17.89 -1.91 -1.44
CA ASN A 132 -18.34 -2.18 -2.81
C ASN A 132 -17.58 -1.29 -3.81
N PHE A 133 -17.42 0.00 -3.45
CA PHE A 133 -16.72 0.96 -4.29
C PHE A 133 -15.23 0.67 -4.43
N ILE A 134 -14.51 0.40 -3.33
CA ILE A 134 -13.08 0.10 -3.39
C ILE A 134 -12.82 -1.22 -4.14
N ARG A 135 -13.68 -2.23 -4.01
CA ARG A 135 -13.55 -3.52 -4.72
C ARG A 135 -13.49 -3.37 -6.23
N VAL A 136 -14.24 -2.42 -6.78
CA VAL A 136 -14.25 -2.09 -8.21
C VAL A 136 -12.94 -1.40 -8.65
N LEU A 137 -12.27 -0.71 -7.73
CA LEU A 137 -11.06 0.06 -7.99
C LEU A 137 -9.75 -0.69 -7.70
N LEU A 138 -9.77 -1.74 -6.87
CA LEU A 138 -8.59 -2.53 -6.51
C LEU A 138 -7.82 -3.12 -7.71
N PRO A 139 -8.49 -3.59 -8.80
CA PRO A 139 -7.79 -4.14 -9.96
C PRO A 139 -7.02 -3.13 -10.81
N VAL A 140 -7.07 -1.83 -10.49
CA VAL A 140 -6.35 -0.79 -11.25
C VAL A 140 -4.83 -0.99 -11.13
N ASP A 141 -4.08 -0.71 -12.20
CA ASP A 141 -2.62 -0.95 -12.31
C ASP A 141 -1.73 -0.19 -11.31
N TYR A 142 -2.31 0.68 -10.47
CA TYR A 142 -1.58 1.60 -9.59
C TYR A 142 -2.19 1.63 -8.19
N ALA A 143 -1.46 2.23 -7.25
CA ALA A 143 -1.91 2.27 -5.87
C ALA A 143 -3.16 3.15 -5.70
N LEU A 144 -4.06 2.69 -4.84
CA LEU A 144 -5.15 3.48 -4.29
C LEU A 144 -4.64 4.28 -3.09
N LEU A 145 -5.09 5.52 -2.93
CA LEU A 145 -4.70 6.37 -1.80
C LEU A 145 -5.91 6.79 -0.97
N ILE A 146 -5.98 6.27 0.24
CA ILE A 146 -6.89 6.67 1.30
C ILE A 146 -6.15 7.61 2.24
N GLN A 147 -6.70 8.80 2.45
CA GLN A 147 -6.15 9.79 3.38
C GLN A 147 -7.26 10.63 3.97
N ARG A 148 -6.94 11.42 4.98
CA ARG A 148 -7.88 12.36 5.59
C ARG A 148 -8.39 13.37 4.56
N ASP A 149 -9.69 13.64 4.59
CA ASP A 149 -10.31 14.68 3.76
C ASP A 149 -9.93 16.09 4.27
N PRO A 150 -9.19 16.90 3.50
CA PRO A 150 -8.81 18.25 3.91
C PRO A 150 -10.00 19.22 3.99
N ALA A 151 -11.12 18.91 3.33
CA ALA A 151 -12.27 19.80 3.29
C ALA A 151 -13.04 19.85 4.63
N SER A 152 -12.95 18.80 5.45
CA SER A 152 -13.64 18.70 6.72
C SER A 152 -12.71 19.04 7.88
N LYS A 153 -12.70 20.31 8.31
CA LYS A 153 -11.94 20.75 9.49
C LYS A 153 -12.55 20.30 10.82
N SER A 154 -13.87 20.06 10.87
CA SER A 154 -14.61 19.74 12.11
C SER A 154 -14.68 18.26 12.44
N ARG A 155 -14.55 17.38 11.43
CA ARG A 155 -14.59 15.91 11.62
C ARG A 155 -13.48 15.26 10.83
N SER A 156 -12.66 14.45 11.49
CA SER A 156 -11.70 13.56 10.85
C SER A 156 -12.46 12.52 10.03
N ARG A 157 -12.48 12.70 8.71
CA ARG A 157 -13.07 11.75 7.76
C ARG A 157 -11.98 11.26 6.83
N TYR A 158 -12.01 9.98 6.51
CA TYR A 158 -11.11 9.38 5.53
C TYR A 158 -11.85 9.09 4.25
N ALA A 159 -11.21 9.37 3.14
CA ALA A 159 -11.76 9.11 1.82
C ALA A 159 -10.72 8.45 0.94
N LEU A 160 -11.17 7.55 0.06
CA LEU A 160 -10.39 7.19 -1.11
C LEU A 160 -10.23 8.45 -1.95
N SER A 161 -9.05 9.05 -1.91
CA SER A 161 -8.77 10.35 -2.50
C SER A 161 -8.36 10.25 -3.96
N HIS A 162 -7.51 9.26 -4.28
CA HIS A 162 -6.97 9.03 -5.62
C HIS A 162 -6.94 7.54 -5.92
N PHE A 163 -7.15 7.18 -7.18
CA PHE A 163 -7.20 5.78 -7.63
C PHE A 163 -6.06 5.37 -8.58
N HIS A 164 -5.09 6.25 -8.78
CA HIS A 164 -3.92 5.98 -9.63
C HIS A 164 -2.72 6.75 -9.08
N VAL A 165 -2.09 6.16 -8.06
CA VAL A 165 -0.93 6.69 -7.38
C VAL A 165 0.31 5.88 -7.75
N ARG A 166 1.36 6.56 -8.19
CA ARG A 166 2.64 5.94 -8.56
C ARG A 166 3.65 6.10 -7.43
N ILE A 167 4.44 5.06 -7.20
CA ILE A 167 5.51 5.04 -6.21
C ILE A 167 6.81 4.95 -7.00
N ASP A 168 7.58 6.03 -6.99
CA ASP A 168 8.76 6.21 -7.85
C ASP A 168 10.01 6.52 -7.03
N TRP A 169 10.02 6.14 -5.76
CA TRP A 169 11.22 6.25 -4.94
C TRP A 169 12.19 5.11 -5.29
N PRO A 170 13.47 5.37 -5.60
CA PRO A 170 14.42 4.32 -5.94
C PRO A 170 14.60 3.31 -4.80
N ILE A 171 14.69 2.02 -5.17
CA ILE A 171 14.94 0.92 -4.22
C ILE A 171 16.27 1.14 -3.47
N ALA A 172 17.29 1.64 -4.18
CA ALA A 172 18.59 1.96 -3.59
C ALA A 172 18.46 3.02 -2.48
N ASP A 173 17.71 4.11 -2.73
CA ASP A 173 17.45 5.16 -1.73
C ASP A 173 16.66 4.61 -0.54
N ALA A 174 15.67 3.75 -0.78
CA ALA A 174 14.89 3.11 0.27
C ALA A 174 15.75 2.18 1.16
N ALA A 175 16.61 1.38 0.53
CA ALA A 175 17.54 0.49 1.23
C ALA A 175 18.61 1.27 2.00
N GLU A 176 19.13 2.36 1.43
CA GLU A 176 20.07 3.27 2.10
C GLU A 176 19.44 3.92 3.32
N ASP A 177 18.22 4.47 3.18
CA ASP A 177 17.46 5.10 4.26
C ASP A 177 17.21 4.13 5.42
N LEU A 178 16.74 2.91 5.13
CA LEU A 178 16.57 1.89 6.15
C LEU A 178 17.91 1.53 6.81
N SER A 179 18.98 1.37 6.02
CA SER A 179 20.29 0.96 6.53
C SER A 179 20.94 2.02 7.42
N ARG A 180 20.76 3.30 7.09
CA ARG A 180 21.16 4.43 7.96
C ARG A 180 20.37 4.41 9.26
N ASN A 181 19.05 4.23 9.18
CA ASN A 181 18.17 4.16 10.35
C ASN A 181 18.54 2.99 11.29
N LEU A 182 18.91 1.84 10.73
CA LEU A 182 19.40 0.67 11.46
C LEU A 182 20.89 0.73 11.82
N ARG A 183 21.60 1.79 11.42
CA ARG A 183 23.03 2.03 11.66
C ARG A 183 23.97 0.97 11.05
N TYR A 184 23.54 0.32 9.97
CA TYR A 184 24.41 -0.56 9.18
C TYR A 184 25.41 0.24 8.34
N ILE A 185 25.03 1.44 7.90
CA ILE A 185 25.87 2.37 7.13
C ILE A 185 25.84 3.77 7.75
N SER A 186 26.87 4.56 7.42
CA SER A 186 27.05 5.90 7.98
C SER A 186 26.67 7.01 6.99
N LYS A 187 27.15 6.94 5.75
CA LYS A 187 26.76 7.86 4.68
C LYS A 187 26.19 7.05 3.53
N ASP A 188 26.96 6.60 2.56
CA ASP A 188 26.38 6.16 1.28
C ASP A 188 26.28 4.64 1.13
N LEU A 189 25.27 4.18 0.40
CA LEU A 189 25.03 2.76 0.16
C LEU A 189 26.25 2.04 -0.45
N TYR A 190 26.99 2.75 -1.31
CA TYR A 190 28.13 2.24 -2.06
C TYR A 190 29.49 2.48 -1.37
N GLU A 191 29.53 2.95 -0.12
CA GLU A 191 30.77 3.22 0.62
C GLU A 191 31.78 2.05 0.61
N LYS A 192 31.27 0.82 0.63
CA LYS A 192 32.06 -0.42 0.68
C LYS A 192 32.00 -1.24 -0.61
N GLY A 193 31.62 -0.59 -1.72
CA GLY A 193 31.51 -1.18 -3.05
C GLY A 193 30.19 -1.91 -3.34
N ASP A 194 30.01 -2.32 -4.60
CA ASP A 194 28.74 -2.79 -5.15
C ASP A 194 28.19 -4.04 -4.45
N LYS A 195 29.06 -4.98 -4.09
CA LYS A 195 28.65 -6.22 -3.39
C LYS A 195 28.03 -5.92 -2.03
N TYR A 196 28.51 -4.88 -1.35
CA TYR A 196 27.96 -4.47 -0.07
C TYR A 196 26.60 -3.78 -0.24
N ALA A 197 26.48 -2.90 -1.24
CA ALA A 197 25.22 -2.28 -1.63
C ALA A 197 24.15 -3.32 -2.00
N GLU A 198 24.52 -4.33 -2.78
CA GLU A 198 23.62 -5.44 -3.16
C GLU A 198 23.16 -6.23 -1.94
N ASN A 199 24.06 -6.54 -0.99
CA ASN A 199 23.70 -7.23 0.24
C ASN A 199 22.76 -6.39 1.12
N ILE A 200 22.95 -5.07 1.16
CA ILE A 200 22.03 -4.17 1.86
C ILE A 200 20.65 -4.18 1.21
N GLN A 201 20.56 -4.09 -0.12
CA GLN A 201 19.28 -4.18 -0.81
C GLN A 201 18.59 -5.52 -0.51
N LYS A 202 19.32 -6.64 -0.52
CA LYS A 202 18.77 -7.96 -0.10
C LYS A 202 18.20 -7.91 1.32
N LYS A 203 18.90 -7.26 2.25
CA LYS A 203 18.43 -7.08 3.62
C LYS A 203 17.21 -6.16 3.73
N PHE A 204 17.07 -5.18 2.84
CA PHE A 204 15.87 -4.37 2.74
C PHE A 204 14.63 -5.22 2.41
N PHE A 205 14.71 -6.11 1.40
CA PHE A 205 13.62 -7.04 1.10
C PHE A 205 13.33 -8.00 2.26
N GLU A 206 14.38 -8.58 2.86
CA GLU A 206 14.26 -9.50 3.99
C GLU A 206 13.61 -8.85 5.21
N TYR A 207 13.91 -7.58 5.51
CA TYR A 207 13.31 -6.82 6.61
C TYR A 207 11.78 -6.72 6.48
N TYR A 208 11.27 -6.66 5.25
CA TYR A 208 9.84 -6.64 4.95
C TYR A 208 9.26 -8.04 4.68
N GLY A 209 10.02 -9.11 4.90
CA GLY A 209 9.56 -10.48 4.69
C GLY A 209 9.38 -10.88 3.21
N LEU A 210 10.03 -10.17 2.29
CA LEU A 210 9.98 -10.46 0.86
C LEU A 210 11.21 -11.24 0.38
N PRO A 211 11.05 -12.07 -0.67
CA PRO A 211 12.19 -12.68 -1.35
C PRO A 211 13.09 -11.60 -1.98
N VAL A 212 14.34 -11.99 -2.25
CA VAL A 212 15.35 -11.10 -2.81
C VAL A 212 14.90 -10.62 -4.20
N MET A 213 14.84 -9.29 -4.37
CA MET A 213 14.52 -8.61 -5.64
C MET A 213 13.10 -8.82 -6.15
N ALA A 214 12.11 -8.82 -5.25
CA ALA A 214 10.73 -8.99 -5.66
C ALA A 214 10.25 -7.96 -6.69
N GLY A 215 9.50 -8.40 -7.69
CA GLY A 215 8.99 -7.57 -8.75
C GLY A 215 7.82 -6.66 -8.36
N GLY A 216 7.50 -5.76 -9.29
CA GLY A 216 6.19 -5.11 -9.40
C GLY A 216 5.61 -4.51 -8.11
N ARG A 217 4.42 -4.99 -7.74
CA ARG A 217 3.58 -4.41 -6.68
C ARG A 217 4.19 -4.55 -5.29
N ARG A 218 4.90 -5.66 -5.02
CA ARG A 218 5.51 -5.91 -3.71
C ARG A 218 6.67 -4.97 -3.44
N THR A 219 7.52 -4.72 -4.44
CA THR A 219 8.58 -3.69 -4.35
C THR A 219 7.99 -2.32 -4.13
N ALA A 220 6.99 -1.93 -4.93
CA ALA A 220 6.33 -0.63 -4.76
C ALA A 220 5.77 -0.46 -3.33
N ALA A 221 5.19 -1.53 -2.77
CA ALA A 221 4.64 -1.51 -1.42
C ALA A 221 5.71 -1.29 -0.33
N ILE A 222 6.82 -2.03 -0.35
CA ILE A 222 7.87 -1.88 0.67
C ILE A 222 8.61 -0.54 0.54
N VAL A 223 8.80 -0.06 -0.69
CA VAL A 223 9.37 1.24 -0.99
C VAL A 223 8.45 2.34 -0.46
N ALA A 224 7.14 2.27 -0.71
CA ALA A 224 6.18 3.20 -0.16
C ALA A 224 6.16 3.14 1.38
N ALA A 225 6.16 1.95 1.95
CA ALA A 225 6.17 1.76 3.40
C ALA A 225 7.42 2.36 4.06
N GLN A 226 8.59 2.28 3.42
CA GLN A 226 9.81 2.93 3.91
C GLN A 226 9.76 4.45 3.71
N TYR A 227 9.29 4.93 2.56
CA TYR A 227 9.23 6.37 2.27
C TYR A 227 8.28 7.11 3.21
N LEU A 228 7.12 6.52 3.47
CA LEU A 228 6.06 7.10 4.31
C LEU A 228 6.48 7.24 5.79
N LYS A 229 7.54 6.55 6.23
CA LYS A 229 8.13 6.76 7.57
C LYS A 229 8.62 8.18 7.82
N ARG A 230 8.82 8.97 6.76
CA ARG A 230 9.23 10.37 6.84
C ARG A 230 8.08 11.31 7.23
N ILE A 231 6.84 10.81 7.22
CA ILE A 231 5.65 11.57 7.62
C ILE A 231 5.42 11.30 9.12
N PRO A 232 5.17 12.34 9.95
CA PRO A 232 4.99 12.18 11.40
C PRO A 232 3.59 11.65 11.77
N CYS A 233 3.09 10.64 11.07
CA CYS A 233 1.80 10.01 11.33
C CYS A 233 1.84 8.51 11.02
N ILE A 234 0.81 7.77 11.43
CA ILE A 234 0.71 6.35 11.09
C ILE A 234 0.33 6.20 9.61
N THR A 235 0.96 5.24 8.95
CA THR A 235 0.63 4.84 7.58
C THR A 235 0.57 3.33 7.49
N THR A 236 -0.38 2.81 6.73
CA THR A 236 -0.53 1.38 6.45
C THR A 236 -0.51 1.18 4.95
N VAL A 237 0.30 0.23 4.49
CA VAL A 237 0.43 -0.14 3.08
C VAL A 237 -0.05 -1.56 2.93
N TYR A 238 -1.09 -1.76 2.14
CA TYR A 238 -1.60 -3.07 1.77
C TYR A 238 -1.11 -3.42 0.38
N ALA A 239 -0.70 -4.67 0.19
CA ALA A 239 -0.35 -5.19 -1.12
C ALA A 239 -0.79 -6.65 -1.26
N GLY A 240 -1.50 -6.93 -2.33
CA GLY A 240 -1.77 -8.28 -2.81
C GLY A 240 -1.04 -8.48 -4.12
N SER A 241 -0.21 -9.51 -4.22
CA SER A 241 0.41 -9.96 -5.48
C SER A 241 0.99 -11.36 -5.29
N SER A 242 0.95 -12.20 -6.32
CA SER A 242 1.64 -13.49 -6.35
C SER A 242 3.02 -13.44 -7.00
N GLU A 243 3.35 -12.37 -7.74
CA GLU A 243 4.67 -12.13 -8.32
C GLU A 243 5.72 -11.97 -7.20
N SER A 244 6.87 -12.64 -7.34
CA SER A 244 7.95 -12.64 -6.34
C SER A 244 9.20 -11.94 -6.82
#